data_AF-A0A7X6ZEG3-F1
#
_entry.id   AF-A0A7X6ZEG3-F1
#
_cell.length_a   1.000
_cell.length_b   1.000
_cell.length_c   1.000
_cell.angle_alpha   90.00
_cell.angle_beta   90.00
_cell.angle_gamma   90.00
#
_symmetry.space_group_name_H-M   'P 1'
#
loop_
_entity.id
_entity.type
_entity.pdbx_description
1 polymer ?
#
loop_
_entity_poly.entity_id
_entity_poly.type
_entity_poly.pdbx_seq_one_letter_code
_entity_poly.pdbx_strand_id
1 'polypeptide(L)' 'MSSYELPPRLISKIEQVINHDMQVVELLAEIAHEIDHPYLRAIITSIIGDENGHLRLFALLLALASDNNTFKNRR' A
#
# COMPACT_ATOMS: atom_id res chain seq x y z
N MET A 1 -21.10 8.87 -18.68
CA MET A 1 -19.76 8.64 -18.09
C MET A 1 -19.91 7.51 -17.09
N SER A 2 -19.19 6.41 -17.30
CA SER A 2 -19.25 5.23 -16.43
C SER A 2 -18.75 5.60 -15.03
N SER A 3 -19.52 5.35 -13.97
CA SER A 3 -19.04 5.55 -12.61
C SER A 3 -18.02 4.46 -12.29
N TYR A 4 -16.75 4.83 -12.14
CA TYR A 4 -15.69 3.94 -11.70
C TYR A 4 -15.77 3.72 -10.19
N GLU A 5 -16.89 3.14 -9.72
CA GLU A 5 -17.00 2.64 -8.36
C GLU A 5 -16.31 1.28 -8.28
N LEU A 6 -15.32 1.16 -7.40
CA LEU A 6 -14.69 -0.13 -7.15
C LEU A 6 -15.68 -1.03 -6.39
N PRO A 7 -15.89 -2.29 -6.82
CA PRO A 7 -16.75 -3.20 -6.09
C PRO A 7 -16.26 -3.38 -4.64
N PRO A 8 -17.15 -3.52 -3.63
CA PRO A 8 -16.75 -3.71 -2.23
C PRO A 8 -15.78 -4.87 -2.02
N ARG A 9 -15.94 -5.96 -2.80
CA ARG A 9 -15.02 -7.10 -2.80
C ARG A 9 -13.61 -6.72 -3.25
N LEU A 10 -13.48 -5.79 -4.19
CA LEU A 10 -12.18 -5.31 -4.66
C LEU A 10 -11.55 -4.37 -3.63
N ILE A 11 -12.33 -3.48 -3.01
CA ILE A 11 -11.88 -2.62 -1.91
C ILE A 11 -11.28 -3.48 -0.79
N SER A 12 -12.02 -4.50 -0.33
CA SER A 12 -11.54 -5.40 0.72
C SER A 12 -10.23 -6.13 0.36
N LYS A 13 -10.04 -6.48 -0.91
CA LYS A 13 -8.78 -7.07 -1.37
C LYS A 13 -7.62 -6.08 -1.33
N ILE A 14 -7.87 -4.83 -1.72
CA ILE A 14 -6.85 -3.77 -1.67
C ILE A 14 -6.45 -3.49 -0.23
N GLU A 15 -7.42 -3.42 0.69
CA GLU A 15 -7.16 -3.28 2.13
C GLU A 15 -6.35 -4.46 2.69
N GLN A 16 -6.64 -5.70 2.27
CA GLN A 16 -5.86 -6.87 2.65
C GLN A 16 -4.41 -6.79 2.18
N VAL A 17 -4.18 -6.33 0.94
CA VAL A 17 -2.81 -6.13 0.42
C VAL A 17 -2.09 -5.05 1.20
N ILE A 18 -2.72 -3.91 1.47
CA ILE A 18 -2.13 -2.84 2.28
C ILE A 18 -1.70 -3.35 3.66
N ASN A 19 -2.57 -4.10 4.34
CA ASN A 19 -2.24 -4.64 5.66
C ASN A 19 -1.10 -5.65 5.60
N HIS A 20 -1.05 -6.48 4.56
CA HIS A 20 0.04 -7.43 4.36
C HIS A 20 1.37 -6.71 4.11
N ASP A 21 1.41 -5.76 3.18
CA ASP A 21 2.63 -5.04 2.82
C ASP A 21 3.14 -4.22 4.01
N MET A 22 2.26 -3.68 4.86
CA MET A 22 2.65 -3.00 6.10
C MET A 22 3.38 -3.95 7.08
N GLN A 23 2.87 -5.17 7.27
CA GLN A 23 3.54 -6.19 8.10
C GLN A 23 4.88 -6.63 7.50
N VAL A 24 4.98 -6.71 6.17
CA VAL A 24 6.23 -7.02 5.48
C VAL A 24 7.25 -5.91 5.70
N VAL A 25 6.86 -4.64 5.58
CA VAL A 25 7.73 -3.48 5.85
C VAL A 25 8.26 -3.50 7.28
N GLU A 26 7.41 -3.79 8.27
CA GLU A 26 7.81 -3.90 9.68
C GLU A 26 8.86 -5.02 9.86
N LEU A 27 8.60 -6.22 9.32
CA LEU A 27 9.53 -7.34 9.42
C LEU A 27 10.86 -7.06 8.69
N LEU A 28 10.82 -6.43 7.52
CA LEU A 28 12.03 -6.04 6.80
C LEU A 28 12.84 -4.98 7.57
N ALA A 29 12.19 -4.09 8.31
CA ALA A 29 12.87 -3.12 9.15
C ALA A 29 13.61 -3.80 10.31
N GLU A 30 13.00 -4.82 10.94
CA GLU A 30 13.65 -5.66 11.95
C GLU A 30 14.87 -6.39 11.36
N ILE A 31 14.70 -7.02 10.19
CA ILE A 31 15.80 -7.68 9.48
C ILE A 31 16.94 -6.70 9.16
N ALA A 32 16.61 -5.50 8.67
CA ALA A 32 17.62 -4.48 8.38
C ALA A 32 18.38 -4.02 9.62
N HIS A 33 17.72 -4.03 10.79
CA HIS A 33 18.32 -3.70 12.08
C HIS A 33 19.30 -4.77 12.56
N GLU A 34 19.01 -6.05 12.32
CA GLU A 34 19.86 -7.19 12.71
C GLU A 34 21.06 -7.42 11.78
N ILE A 35 21.06 -6.83 10.58
CA ILE A 35 22.15 -6.98 9.60
C ILE A 35 23.29 -5.99 9.84
N ASP A 36 24.43 -6.53 10.26
CA ASP A 36 25.68 -5.77 10.40
C ASP A 36 26.32 -5.40 9.06
N HIS A 37 26.20 -6.25 8.05
CA HIS A 37 26.86 -6.06 6.75
C HIS A 37 26.21 -4.91 5.96
N PRO A 38 26.93 -3.80 5.69
CA PRO A 38 26.33 -2.56 5.20
C PRO A 38 25.64 -2.71 3.84
N TYR A 39 26.20 -3.52 2.94
CA TYR A 39 25.57 -3.77 1.64
C TYR A 39 24.30 -4.61 1.73
N LEU A 40 24.24 -5.57 2.67
CA LEU A 40 23.04 -6.39 2.85
C LEU A 40 21.93 -5.54 3.49
N ARG A 41 22.27 -4.70 4.47
CA ARG A 41 21.34 -3.73 5.05
C ARG A 41 20.80 -2.76 4.00
N ALA A 42 21.64 -2.28 3.09
CA ALA A 42 21.22 -1.41 2.00
C ALA A 42 20.25 -2.10 1.04
N ILE A 43 20.47 -3.38 0.72
CA ILE A 43 19.55 -4.18 -0.10
C ILE A 43 18.18 -4.30 0.58
N ILE A 44 18.13 -4.68 1.86
CA ILE A 44 16.86 -4.79 2.60
C ILE A 44 16.14 -3.43 2.68
N THR A 45 16.89 -2.35 2.89
CA THR A 45 16.33 -1.00 2.92
C THR A 45 15.75 -0.59 1.55
N SER A 46 16.36 -1.01 0.45
CA SER A 46 15.82 -0.80 -0.89
C SER A 46 14.48 -1.52 -1.07
N ILE A 47 14.38 -2.77 -0.60
CA ILE A 47 13.14 -3.55 -0.66
C ILE A 47 12.01 -2.87 0.13
N ILE A 48 12.32 -2.33 1.33
CA ILE A 48 11.37 -1.51 2.10
C ILE A 48 10.86 -0.32 1.28
N GLY A 49 11.72 0.30 0.48
CA GLY A 49 11.34 1.38 -0.43
C GLY A 49 10.32 0.94 -1.49
N ASP A 50 10.51 -0.25 -2.07
CA ASP A 50 9.61 -0.82 -3.07
C ASP A 50 8.23 -1.16 -2.47
N GLU A 51 8.20 -1.78 -1.28
CA GLU A 51 6.93 -2.08 -0.59
C GLU A 51 6.17 -0.81 -0.17
N ASN A 52 6.89 0.24 0.25
CA ASN A 52 6.27 1.55 0.47
C ASN A 52 5.70 2.14 -0.84
N GLY A 53 6.31 1.85 -1.98
CA GLY A 53 5.77 2.18 -3.30
C GLY A 53 4.43 1.48 -3.57
N HIS A 54 4.33 0.19 -3.26
CA HIS A 54 3.08 -0.57 -3.37
C HIS A 54 1.98 -0.01 -2.46
N LEU A 55 2.29 0.23 -1.18
CA LEU A 55 1.36 0.84 -0.22
C LEU A 55 0.78 2.16 -0.73
N ARG A 56 1.64 3.04 -1.26
CA ARG A 56 1.21 4.33 -1.83
C ARG A 56 0.29 4.14 -3.03
N LEU A 57 0.60 3.21 -3.93
CA LEU A 57 -0.25 2.93 -5.09
C LEU A 57 -1.63 2.44 -4.67
N PHE A 58 -1.70 1.50 -3.73
CA PHE A 58 -2.97 0.95 -3.25
C PHE A 58 -3.80 1.98 -2.47
N ALA A 59 -3.16 2.81 -1.66
CA ALA A 59 -3.84 3.92 -0.97
C ALA A 59 -4.45 4.92 -1.97
N LEU A 60 -3.74 5.25 -3.05
CA LEU A 60 -4.26 6.12 -4.11
C LEU A 60 -5.46 5.49 -4.84
N LEU A 61 -5.44 4.17 -5.09
CA LEU A 61 -6.58 3.47 -5.68
C LEU A 61 -7.84 3.55 -4.81
N LEU A 62 -7.69 3.41 -3.49
CA LEU A 62 -8.80 3.57 -2.54
C LEU A 62 -9.30 5.02 -2.45
N ALA A 63 -8.39 6.00 -2.47
CA ALA A 63 -8.74 7.42 -2.43
C ALA A 63 -9.56 7.85 -3.65
N LEU A 64 -9.11 7.46 -4.85
CA LEU A 64 -9.82 7.73 -6.11
C LEU A 64 -11.21 7.07 -6.15
N ALA A 65 -11.36 5.90 -5.54
CA ALA A 65 -12.66 5.24 -5.42
C ALA A 65 -13.61 5.98 -4.45
N SER A 66 -13.05 6.56 -3.38
CA SER A 66 -13.81 7.26 -2.34
C SER A 66 -14.25 8.66 -2.76
N ASP A 67 -13.44 9.39 -3.52
CA ASP A 67 -13.78 10.73 -4.03
C ASP A 67 -14.97 10.72 -5.02
N ASN A 68 -15.21 9.60 -5.70
CA ASN A 68 -16.41 9.47 -6.55
C ASN A 68 -17.72 9.39 -5.76
N ASN A 69 -17.67 9.00 -4.47
CA ASN A 69 -18.85 8.96 -3.60
C ASN A 69 -19.21 10.32 -3.00
N THR A 70 -18.23 11.20 -2.78
CA THR A 70 -18.45 12.54 -2.20
C THR A 70 -19.08 13.52 -3.20
N PHE A 71 -18.80 13.38 -4.51
CA PHE A 71 -19.41 14.18 -5.56
C PHE A 71 -20.85 13.78 -5.91
N LYS A 72 -21.24 12.51 -5.74
CA LYS A 72 -22.61 12.03 -6.01
C LYS A 72 -23.61 12.48 -4.94
N ASN A 73 -23.21 12.56 -3.67
CA ASN A 73 -24.10 12.96 -2.56
C ASN A 73 -24.34 14.48 -2.42
N ARG A 74 -23.84 15.29 -3.36
CA ARG A 74 -24.01 16.76 -3.37
C ARG A 74 -24.80 17.28 -4.58
N ARG A 75 -25.52 16.42 -5.32
CA ARG A 75 -26.40 16.82 -6.43
C ARG A 75 -27.79 16.27 -6.26
#